data_AF-A0A969L3A7-F1
#
_entry.id   AF-A0A969L3A7-F1
#
_cell.length_a   1.000
_cell.length_b   1.000
_cell.length_c   1.000
_cell.angle_alpha   90.00
_cell.angle_beta   90.00
_cell.angle_gamma   90.00
#
_symmetry.space_group_name_H-M   'P 1'
#
loop_
_entity.id
_entity.type
_entity.pdbx_description
1 polymer ?
#
loop_
_entity_poly.entity_id
_entity_poly.type
_entity_poly.pdbx_seq_one_letter_code
_entity_poly.pdbx_strand_id
1 'polypeptide(L)'
;DGEGVSGPILQLTLYWRIPRQVSWDYALSLRLLDSTGQEIYKKDAAHPVLSSYPTTLWTPGEVVGDFYELPLPPHLDSITLHLLPYRTEGPGQWHNLTLAGQEGIKLNLEP
;
A
#
# COMPACT_ATOMS: atom_id res chain seq x y z
N ASP A 1 20.94 15.79 -19.97
CA ASP A 1 19.72 15.37 -20.70
C ASP A 1 19.53 13.88 -20.54
N GLY A 2 18.79 13.47 -19.50
CA GLY A 2 18.45 12.07 -19.27
C GLY A 2 17.00 11.87 -19.70
N GLU A 3 16.79 11.30 -20.87
CA GLU A 3 15.45 10.89 -21.29
C GLU A 3 14.96 9.83 -20.29
N GLY A 4 13.97 10.21 -19.48
CA GLY A 4 13.31 9.30 -18.56
C GLY A 4 12.60 8.24 -19.38
N VAL A 5 13.21 7.07 -19.51
CA VAL A 5 12.56 5.92 -20.13
C VAL A 5 11.40 5.54 -19.21
N SER A 6 10.18 5.92 -19.59
CA SER A 6 8.97 5.53 -18.85
C SER A 6 8.84 4.03 -18.94
N GLY A 7 8.98 3.33 -17.81
CA GLY A 7 8.63 1.91 -17.74
C GLY A 7 7.11 1.70 -17.67
N PRO A 8 6.66 0.44 -17.55
CA PRO A 8 5.24 0.12 -17.47
C PRO A 8 4.59 0.67 -16.20
N ILE A 9 3.26 0.79 -16.24
CA ILE A 9 2.45 1.16 -15.07
C ILE A 9 1.77 -0.10 -14.55
N LEU A 10 2.04 -0.44 -13.28
CA LEU A 10 1.27 -1.46 -12.58
C LEU A 10 -0.03 -0.85 -12.07
N GLN A 11 -1.15 -1.36 -12.58
CA GLN A 11 -2.49 -1.02 -12.10
C GLN A 11 -2.85 -1.95 -10.93
N LEU A 12 -2.99 -1.37 -9.74
CA LEU A 12 -3.30 -2.09 -8.51
C LEU A 12 -4.64 -1.61 -7.96
N THR A 13 -5.58 -2.54 -7.79
CA THR A 13 -6.82 -2.30 -7.03
C THR A 13 -6.79 -3.10 -5.74
N LEU A 14 -6.83 -2.40 -4.61
CA LEU A 14 -6.98 -3.00 -3.29
C LEU A 14 -8.46 -2.96 -2.91
N TYR A 15 -8.98 -4.09 -2.44
CA TYR A 15 -10.32 -4.17 -1.88
C TYR A 15 -10.22 -4.36 -0.38
N TRP A 16 -10.74 -3.38 0.35
CA TRP A 16 -10.74 -3.37 1.79
C TRP A 16 -12.10 -3.77 2.33
N ARG A 17 -12.11 -4.48 3.45
CA ARG A 17 -13.33 -4.76 4.21
C ARG A 17 -13.03 -4.77 5.68
N ILE A 18 -13.78 -4.00 6.46
CA ILE A 18 -13.73 -4.07 7.92
C ILE A 18 -14.84 -5.02 8.43
N PRO A 19 -14.51 -6.03 9.25
CA PRO A 19 -15.52 -6.93 9.80
C PRO A 19 -16.33 -6.30 10.95
N ARG A 20 -15.84 -5.18 11.51
CA ARG A 20 -16.43 -4.43 12.62
C ARG A 20 -15.97 -2.99 12.56
N GLN A 21 -16.68 -2.10 13.25
CA GLN A 21 -16.29 -0.68 13.36
C GLN A 21 -14.87 -0.57 13.93
N VAL A 22 -14.05 0.26 13.29
CA VAL A 22 -12.70 0.59 13.79
C VAL A 22 -12.74 1.94 14.50
N SER A 23 -11.95 2.07 15.57
CA SER A 23 -11.88 3.30 16.37
C SER A 23 -10.75 4.24 15.94
N TRP A 24 -9.94 3.83 14.98
CA TRP A 24 -8.80 4.60 14.48
C TRP A 24 -8.80 4.61 12.96
N ASP A 25 -8.28 5.70 12.41
CA ASP A 25 -7.96 5.79 11.00
C ASP A 25 -6.62 5.10 10.74
N TYR A 26 -6.65 4.14 9.82
CA TYR A 26 -5.46 3.44 9.37
C TYR A 26 -4.94 4.07 8.08
N ALA A 27 -3.67 4.46 8.10
CA ALA A 27 -2.92 4.86 6.93
C ALA A 27 -2.34 3.62 6.23
N LEU A 28 -1.89 3.82 5.00
CA LEU A 28 -1.31 2.77 4.16
C LEU A 28 0.01 3.22 3.57
N SER A 29 1.02 2.39 3.75
CA SER A 29 2.33 2.50 3.11
C SER A 29 2.46 1.40 2.06
N LEU A 30 2.51 1.76 0.78
CA LEU A 30 2.83 0.87 -0.33
C LEU A 30 4.32 0.99 -0.64
N ARG A 31 5.01 -0.15 -0.73
CA ARG A 31 6.42 -0.23 -1.15
C ARG A 31 6.55 -1.25 -2.26
N LEU A 32 7.33 -0.93 -3.29
CA LEU A 32 7.78 -1.91 -4.26
C LEU A 32 9.27 -2.14 -4.05
N LEU A 33 9.63 -3.42 -3.97
CA LEU A 33 11.02 -3.87 -3.90
C LEU A 33 11.37 -4.60 -5.20
N ASP A 34 12.59 -4.43 -5.69
CA ASP A 34 13.12 -5.23 -6.80
C ASP A 34 13.56 -6.64 -6.36
N SER A 35 14.13 -7.41 -7.29
CA SER A 35 14.63 -8.77 -7.05
C SER A 35 15.79 -8.84 -6.04
N THR A 36 16.49 -7.73 -5.79
CA THR A 36 17.56 -7.63 -4.79
C THR A 36 17.04 -7.22 -3.41
N GLY A 37 15.76 -6.87 -3.31
CA GLY A 37 15.12 -6.34 -2.11
C GLY A 37 15.31 -4.83 -1.94
N GLN A 38 15.82 -4.12 -2.95
CA GLN A 38 15.94 -2.66 -2.92
C GLN A 38 14.57 -2.01 -3.13
N GLU A 39 14.24 -1.01 -2.31
CA GLU A 39 13.04 -0.19 -2.48
C GLU A 39 13.19 0.69 -3.73
N ILE A 40 12.34 0.43 -4.72
CA ILE A 40 12.32 1.17 -6.00
C ILE A 40 11.14 2.13 -6.10
N TYR A 41 10.12 1.96 -5.26
CA TYR A 41 8.97 2.84 -5.19
C TYR A 41 8.37 2.86 -3.79
N LYS A 42 7.87 4.03 -3.39
CA LYS A 42 7.17 4.23 -2.14
C LYS A 42 6.01 5.21 -2.32
N LYS A 43 4.85 4.87 -1.76
CA LYS A 43 3.70 5.76 -1.61
C LYS A 43 3.07 5.59 -0.25
N ASP A 44 2.85 6.71 0.45
CA ASP A 44 2.11 6.77 1.70
C ASP A 44 0.76 7.45 1.44
N ALA A 45 -0.31 6.86 1.96
CA ALA A 45 -1.66 7.41 1.96
C ALA A 45 -2.14 7.50 3.41
N ALA A 46 -2.64 8.67 3.82
CA ALA A 46 -3.08 8.90 5.19
C ALA A 46 -4.30 8.03 5.56
N HIS A 47 -5.07 7.59 4.56
CA HIS A 47 -6.18 6.65 4.66
C HIS A 47 -6.41 6.03 3.27
N PRO A 48 -7.19 4.93 3.17
CA PRO A 48 -7.49 4.34 1.87
C PRO A 48 -8.30 5.30 0.98
N VAL A 49 -8.41 4.91 -0.29
CA VAL A 49 -9.00 5.71 -1.37
C VAL A 49 -8.18 6.97 -1.59
N LEU A 50 -6.87 6.82 -1.81
CA LEU A 50 -5.94 7.93 -2.03
C LEU A 50 -6.02 9.06 -0.98
N SER A 51 -6.14 8.70 0.30
CA SER A 51 -6.32 9.66 1.43
C SER A 51 -7.62 10.46 1.37
N SER A 52 -8.70 9.89 0.83
CA SER A 52 -10.02 10.54 0.79
C SER A 52 -11.10 9.86 1.62
N TYR A 53 -10.89 8.60 2.06
CA TYR A 53 -11.90 7.89 2.84
C TYR A 53 -11.34 7.25 4.13
N PRO A 54 -11.35 8.00 5.26
CA PRO A 54 -10.92 7.51 6.57
C PRO A 54 -11.65 6.24 7.02
N THR A 55 -10.91 5.27 7.58
CA THR A 55 -11.48 3.96 7.94
C THR A 55 -12.49 4.00 9.08
N THR A 56 -12.47 5.04 9.93
CA THR A 56 -13.48 5.25 10.97
C THR A 56 -14.87 5.58 10.43
N LEU A 57 -14.97 6.02 9.17
CA LEU A 57 -16.24 6.32 8.51
C LEU A 57 -16.87 5.11 7.82
N TRP A 58 -16.16 3.99 7.73
CA TRP A 58 -16.63 2.82 7.02
C TRP A 58 -17.67 2.07 7.85
N THR A 59 -18.60 1.43 7.15
CA THR A 59 -19.61 0.57 7.77
C THR A 59 -19.10 -0.88 7.86
N PRO A 60 -19.39 -1.63 8.94
CA PRO A 60 -19.04 -3.04 9.01
C PRO A 60 -19.60 -3.83 7.82
N GLY A 61 -18.74 -4.59 7.15
CA GLY A 61 -19.09 -5.37 5.95
C GLY A 61 -19.02 -4.61 4.63
N GLU A 62 -18.82 -3.28 4.66
CA GLU A 62 -18.58 -2.47 3.47
C GLU A 62 -17.30 -2.90 2.76
N VAL A 63 -17.36 -2.96 1.42
CA VAL A 63 -16.20 -3.24 0.57
C VAL A 63 -15.79 -1.93 -0.11
N VAL A 64 -14.59 -1.45 0.22
CA VAL A 64 -14.05 -0.19 -0.32
C VAL A 64 -12.95 -0.52 -1.31
N GLY A 65 -13.09 -0.06 -2.55
CA GLY A 65 -12.08 -0.18 -3.60
C GLY A 65 -11.11 1.00 -3.57
N ASP A 66 -9.83 0.72 -3.72
CA ASP A 66 -8.75 1.71 -3.69
C ASP A 66 -7.76 1.45 -4.82
N PHE A 67 -7.64 2.41 -5.73
CA PHE A 67 -6.93 2.23 -6.99
C PHE A 67 -5.62 3.02 -7.03
N TYR A 68 -4.57 2.35 -7.50
CA TYR A 68 -3.23 2.90 -7.61
C TYR A 68 -2.63 2.60 -8.98
N GLU A 69 -2.00 3.62 -9.55
CA GLU A 69 -1.09 3.49 -10.69
C GLU A 69 0.34 3.63 -10.17
N LEU A 70 1.10 2.55 -10.26
CA LEU A 70 2.46 2.47 -9.74
C LEU A 70 3.43 2.43 -10.92
N PRO A 71 4.15 3.53 -11.20
CA PRO A 71 5.15 3.54 -12.26
C PRO A 71 6.30 2.61 -11.87
N LEU A 72 6.69 1.74 -12.80
CA LEU A 72 7.81 0.81 -12.62
C LEU A 72 9.02 1.27 -13.44
N PRO A 73 10.24 1.11 -12.92
CA PRO A 73 11.44 1.09 -13.75
C PRO A 73 11.33 0.09 -14.91
N PRO A 74 11.92 0.37 -16.08
CA PRO A 74 12.02 -0.61 -17.14
C PRO A 74 12.96 -1.76 -16.73
N HIS A 75 12.74 -2.95 -17.29
CA HIS A 75 13.61 -4.14 -17.11
C HIS A 75 13.68 -4.69 -15.68
N LEU A 76 12.52 -4.91 -15.05
CA LEU A 76 12.43 -5.63 -13.78
C LEU A 76 12.11 -7.10 -14.02
N ASP A 77 12.86 -8.00 -13.40
CA ASP A 77 12.62 -9.45 -13.49
C ASP A 77 11.50 -9.90 -12.55
N SER A 78 11.41 -9.26 -11.38
CA SER A 78 10.39 -9.54 -10.37
C SER A 78 10.22 -8.32 -9.47
N ILE A 79 9.02 -8.13 -8.95
CA ILE A 79 8.75 -7.09 -7.95
C ILE A 79 8.06 -7.70 -6.73
N THR A 80 8.37 -7.18 -5.55
CA THR A 80 7.63 -7.48 -4.33
C THR A 80 6.87 -6.25 -3.90
N LEU A 81 5.53 -6.34 -3.86
CA LEU A 81 4.67 -5.35 -3.25
C LEU A 81 4.56 -5.62 -1.75
N HIS A 82 4.99 -4.66 -0.92
CA HIS A 82 4.77 -4.67 0.52
C HIS A 82 3.70 -3.64 0.87
N LEU A 83 2.57 -4.12 1.36
CA LEU A 83 1.47 -3.32 1.89
C LEU A 83 1.59 -3.26 3.41
N LEU A 84 1.75 -2.06 3.95
CA LEU A 84 1.89 -1.80 5.36
C LEU A 84 0.76 -0.89 5.83
N PRO A 85 -0.39 -1.45 6.26
CA PRO A 85 -1.38 -0.69 7.00
C PRO A 85 -0.82 -0.32 8.37
N TYR A 86 -0.95 0.94 8.80
CA TYR A 86 -0.43 1.39 10.09
C TYR A 86 -1.35 2.44 10.70
N ARG A 87 -1.26 2.58 12.03
CA ARG A 87 -1.86 3.71 12.75
C ARG A 87 -0.78 4.58 13.34
N THR A 88 -1.05 5.88 13.47
CA THR A 88 -0.18 6.79 14.22
C THR A 88 -0.58 6.78 15.69
N GLU A 89 0.37 6.59 16.60
CA GLU A 89 0.15 6.60 18.05
C GLU A 89 0.61 7.92 18.71
N GLY A 90 1.34 8.74 17.95
CA GLY A 90 1.82 10.06 18.36
C GLY A 90 2.75 10.66 17.31
N PRO A 91 3.33 11.84 17.56
CA PRO A 91 4.26 12.47 16.62
C PRO A 91 5.44 11.54 16.33
N GLY A 92 5.58 11.12 15.06
CA GLY A 92 6.64 10.21 14.63
C GLY A 92 6.58 8.80 15.21
N GLN A 93 5.45 8.42 15.83
CA GLN A 93 5.23 7.08 16.36
C GLN A 93 4.09 6.43 15.60
N TRP A 94 4.35 5.26 15.02
CA TRP A 94 3.36 4.48 14.32
C TRP A 94 3.46 3.01 14.70
N HIS A 95 2.35 2.30 14.55
CA HIS A 95 2.25 0.88 14.77
C HIS A 95 1.71 0.22 13.50
N ASN A 96 2.50 -0.67 12.92
CA ASN A 96 2.11 -1.48 11.77
C ASN A 96 1.09 -2.53 12.21
N LEU A 97 0.04 -2.71 11.41
CA LEU A 97 -0.89 -3.80 11.60
C LEU A 97 -0.20 -5.13 11.30
N THR A 98 -0.34 -6.06 12.25
CA THR A 98 0.10 -7.44 12.05
C THR A 98 -1.02 -8.24 11.40
N LEU A 99 -0.74 -8.86 10.25
CA LEU A 99 -1.63 -9.70 9.48
C LEU A 99 -1.01 -11.09 9.40
N ALA A 100 -1.74 -12.12 9.83
CA ALA A 100 -1.24 -13.51 9.90
C ALA A 100 0.12 -13.68 10.61
N GLY A 101 0.40 -12.86 11.62
CA GLY A 101 1.68 -12.90 12.37
C GLY A 101 2.84 -12.16 11.72
N GLN A 102 2.61 -11.43 10.62
CA GLN A 102 3.61 -10.60 9.93
C GLN A 102 3.17 -9.14 9.89
N GLU A 103 4.13 -8.21 9.89
CA GLU A 103 3.82 -6.80 9.67
C GLU A 103 3.47 -6.54 8.20
N GLY A 104 2.21 -6.19 7.96
CA GLY A 104 1.69 -5.98 6.62
C GLY A 104 1.57 -7.27 5.79
N ILE A 105 1.47 -7.10 4.47
CA ILE A 105 1.36 -8.19 3.48
C ILE A 105 2.44 -8.00 2.43
N LYS A 106 3.16 -9.06 2.09
CA LYS A 106 4.07 -9.10 0.94
C LYS A 106 3.49 -9.96 -0.17
N LEU A 107 3.47 -9.43 -1.38
CA LEU A 107 3.02 -10.11 -2.59
C LEU A 107 4.13 -10.05 -3.63
N ASN A 108 4.57 -11.20 -4.10
CA ASN A 108 5.48 -11.27 -5.25
C ASN A 108 4.63 -11.15 -6.51
N LEU A 109 4.99 -10.22 -7.39
CA LEU A 109 4.34 -10.02 -8.66
C LEU A 109 5.38 -10.26 -9.77
N GLU A 110 4.95 -10.98 -10.79
CA GLU A 110 5.68 -11.08 -12.05
C GLU A 110 5.18 -9.92 -12.92
N PRO A 111 6.07 -8.98 -13.32
CA PRO A 111 5.69 -7.77 -14.05
C PRO A 111 5.16 -8.03 -15.47
#